data_AF-A4YMN1-F1
#
_entry.id   AF-A4YMN1-F1
#
_cell.length_a   1.000
_cell.length_b   1.000
_cell.length_c   1.000
_cell.angle_alpha   90.00
_cell.angle_beta   90.00
_cell.angle_gamma   90.00
#
_symmetry.space_group_name_H-M   'P 1'
#
loop_
_entity.id
_entity.type
_entity.pdbx_description
1 polymer ?
#
loop_
_entity_poly.entity_id
_entity_poly.type
_entity_poly.pdbx_seq_one_letter_code
_entity_poly.pdbx_strand_id
1 'polypeptide(L)'
;MRCDTESRGHTTPNARSPLELVVNAPDGFIPLWAEGTTLRWRIRDSSLQSFANPKAAASEIEQLFGEAILRWGEAAPVKFTKQSDLWDFEVVMRNADDCDVNGCVLASSFFPDAGRHQLILYPKMFSQPREEQVETLIHETGHIFGLRHFFAQVSESAFPSQVFGTHSKFSIMNYGADSVLTGDDKADLKKLYRMAWAGDLTEINGTPIKFVRPFHTVGEAATSGLLAAQTLARARLPRMHLG
;
A
#
# COMPACT_ATOMS: atom_id res chain seq x y z
N MET A 1 13.51 -10.14 -7.24
CA MET A 1 12.26 -10.05 -6.46
C MET A 1 11.20 -11.00 -7.00
N ARG A 2 10.36 -11.55 -6.11
CA ARG A 2 8.99 -12.07 -6.37
C ARG A 2 8.13 -11.60 -5.19
N CYS A 3 6.93 -11.10 -5.51
CA CYS A 3 5.94 -10.62 -4.56
C CYS A 3 4.80 -11.66 -4.42
N ASP A 4 4.09 -11.63 -3.29
CA ASP A 4 2.83 -12.35 -3.08
C ASP A 4 1.72 -11.43 -2.53
N THR A 5 1.59 -10.24 -3.10
CA THR A 5 0.44 -9.35 -2.85
C THR A 5 -0.76 -9.84 -3.68
N GLU A 6 -1.58 -10.69 -3.05
CA GLU A 6 -2.79 -11.31 -3.62
C GLU A 6 -2.58 -12.33 -4.76
N SER A 7 -1.72 -13.36 -4.61
CA SER A 7 -1.71 -14.45 -5.61
C SER A 7 -2.93 -15.39 -5.49
N ARG A 8 -3.76 -15.44 -6.55
CA ARG A 8 -4.43 -16.66 -7.06
C ARG A 8 -4.76 -16.57 -8.55
N GLY A 9 -3.81 -16.93 -9.40
CA GLY A 9 -4.03 -17.09 -10.84
C GLY A 9 -2.82 -17.71 -11.55
N HIS A 10 -2.99 -18.90 -12.13
CA HIS A 10 -2.00 -19.54 -13.00
C HIS A 10 -2.66 -20.02 -14.31
N THR A 11 -1.83 -20.24 -15.33
CA THR A 11 -2.17 -20.76 -16.68
C THR A 11 -3.00 -19.85 -17.61
N THR A 12 -2.29 -18.91 -18.27
CA THR A 12 -2.15 -18.74 -19.75
C THR A 12 -3.38 -18.70 -20.68
N PRO A 13 -3.27 -18.10 -21.90
CA PRO A 13 -2.50 -16.91 -22.30
C PRO A 13 -3.31 -15.95 -23.21
N ASN A 14 -2.90 -14.68 -23.34
CA ASN A 14 -3.38 -13.80 -24.43
C ASN A 14 -2.30 -12.79 -24.85
N ALA A 15 -1.96 -12.77 -26.15
CA ALA A 15 -0.89 -11.93 -26.68
C ALA A 15 -1.33 -10.46 -26.82
N ARG A 16 -0.81 -9.56 -25.97
CA ARG A 16 -1.04 -8.11 -26.03
C ARG A 16 0.26 -7.31 -25.81
N SER A 17 0.24 -6.06 -26.27
CA SER A 17 1.39 -5.16 -26.37
C SER A 17 1.84 -4.63 -25.00
N PRO A 18 3.15 -4.36 -24.77
CA PRO A 18 3.65 -3.97 -23.44
C PRO A 18 3.40 -2.47 -23.14
N LEU A 19 2.14 -2.13 -22.84
CA LEU A 19 1.61 -0.82 -22.40
C LEU A 19 0.37 -1.07 -21.48
N GLU A 20 0.07 -0.39 -20.36
CA GLU A 20 0.59 0.80 -19.61
C GLU A 20 0.51 0.57 -18.06
N LEU A 21 1.05 1.48 -17.21
CA LEU A 21 1.15 1.30 -15.72
C LEU A 21 -0.18 0.85 -15.07
N VAL A 22 -0.15 -0.09 -14.11
CA VAL A 22 -1.35 -0.83 -13.68
C VAL A 22 -1.81 -0.52 -12.25
N VAL A 23 -3.12 -0.47 -12.02
CA VAL A 23 -3.79 -0.14 -10.73
C VAL A 23 -4.83 -1.21 -10.35
N ASN A 24 -5.00 -1.52 -9.06
CA ASN A 24 -5.98 -2.51 -8.58
C ASN A 24 -7.45 -2.04 -8.76
N ALA A 25 -8.39 -2.97 -9.03
CA ALA A 25 -9.84 -2.68 -9.10
C ALA A 25 -10.75 -3.86 -8.68
N PRO A 26 -10.65 -4.38 -7.44
CA PRO A 26 -11.19 -5.71 -7.07
C PRO A 26 -12.72 -5.80 -7.13
N ASP A 27 -13.42 -4.76 -6.67
CA ASP A 27 -14.89 -4.67 -6.61
C ASP A 27 -15.48 -3.84 -7.77
N GLY A 28 -14.82 -3.81 -8.94
CA GLY A 28 -15.22 -2.98 -10.08
C GLY A 28 -15.04 -1.47 -9.84
N PHE A 29 -14.18 -1.09 -8.89
CA PHE A 29 -13.75 0.29 -8.66
C PHE A 29 -12.28 0.31 -8.23
N ILE A 30 -11.58 1.41 -8.52
CA ILE A 30 -10.18 1.63 -8.17
C ILE A 30 -10.11 2.28 -6.79
N PRO A 31 -9.52 1.63 -5.76
CA PRO A 31 -9.36 2.23 -4.45
C PRO A 31 -8.08 3.06 -4.40
N LEU A 32 -8.21 4.35 -4.08
CA LEU A 32 -7.08 5.24 -3.78
C LEU A 32 -7.24 5.81 -2.38
N TRP A 33 -6.13 6.16 -1.71
CA TRP A 33 -6.22 6.85 -0.42
C TRP A 33 -6.80 8.26 -0.57
N ALA A 34 -7.68 8.63 0.38
CA ALA A 34 -8.17 10.01 0.51
C ALA A 34 -7.02 11.02 0.72
N GLU A 35 -7.20 12.26 0.27
CA GLU A 35 -6.20 13.32 0.45
C GLU A 35 -5.82 13.51 1.92
N GLY A 36 -4.54 13.75 2.18
CA GLY A 36 -4.00 13.96 3.54
C GLY A 36 -3.85 12.69 4.39
N THR A 37 -4.15 11.50 3.84
CA THR A 37 -4.04 10.22 4.54
C THR A 37 -2.64 10.01 5.14
N THR A 38 -2.63 9.55 6.40
CA THR A 38 -1.42 9.13 7.12
C THR A 38 -1.67 7.72 7.66
N LEU A 39 -0.89 6.74 7.23
CA LEU A 39 -1.00 5.35 7.69
C LEU A 39 -0.24 5.16 9.02
N ARG A 40 -0.94 4.65 10.03
CA ARG A 40 -0.38 4.26 11.33
C ARG A 40 0.15 2.83 11.22
N TRP A 41 1.39 2.59 11.62
CA TRP A 41 2.01 1.27 11.47
C TRP A 41 2.87 0.88 12.67
N ARG A 42 3.15 -0.42 12.82
CA ARG A 42 4.11 -0.92 13.81
C ARG A 42 4.83 -2.16 13.29
N ILE A 43 5.88 -2.59 13.98
CA ILE A 43 6.42 -3.94 13.82
C ILE A 43 5.66 -4.87 14.76
N ARG A 44 5.34 -6.09 14.31
CA ARG A 44 4.80 -7.13 15.18
C ARG A 44 5.93 -7.77 15.97
N ASP A 45 6.18 -7.32 17.20
CA ASP A 45 7.30 -7.77 18.05
C ASP A 45 7.41 -9.30 18.18
N SER A 46 6.28 -10.02 18.24
CA SER A 46 6.27 -11.49 18.31
C SER A 46 6.85 -12.17 17.07
N SER A 47 6.87 -11.52 15.91
CA SER A 47 7.50 -12.04 14.69
C SER A 47 9.03 -11.97 14.71
N LEU A 48 9.62 -11.17 15.61
CA LEU A 48 11.08 -11.02 15.75
C LEU A 48 11.67 -11.88 16.88
N GLN A 49 10.87 -12.68 17.58
CA GLN A 49 11.33 -13.49 18.73
C GLN A 49 12.36 -14.58 18.39
N SER A 50 12.48 -14.96 17.11
CA SER A 50 13.49 -15.90 16.61
C SER A 50 14.88 -15.28 16.43
N PHE A 51 15.01 -13.94 16.45
CA PHE A 51 16.28 -13.26 16.22
C PHE A 51 17.10 -13.19 17.51
N ALA A 52 18.42 -13.43 17.41
CA ALA A 52 19.34 -13.27 18.53
C ALA A 52 19.38 -11.84 19.11
N ASN A 53 19.00 -10.83 18.31
CA ASN A 53 18.76 -9.46 18.77
C ASN A 53 17.53 -8.87 18.07
N PRO A 54 16.32 -9.02 18.64
CA PRO A 54 15.08 -8.54 18.03
C PRO A 54 15.05 -7.01 17.85
N LYS A 55 15.76 -6.26 18.71
CA LYS A 55 15.84 -4.79 18.61
C LYS A 55 16.68 -4.33 17.41
N ALA A 56 17.77 -5.03 17.11
CA ALA A 56 18.55 -4.77 15.90
C ALA A 56 17.74 -5.12 14.64
N ALA A 57 17.04 -6.26 14.63
CA ALA A 57 16.17 -6.64 13.52
C ALA A 57 15.04 -5.62 13.28
N ALA A 58 14.41 -5.12 14.34
CA ALA A 58 13.42 -4.05 14.25
C ALA A 58 14.03 -2.76 13.66
N SER A 59 15.20 -2.34 14.15
CA SER A 59 15.88 -1.14 13.65
C SER A 59 16.31 -1.24 12.19
N GLU A 60 16.69 -2.43 11.72
CA GLU A 60 17.03 -2.67 10.31
C GLU A 60 15.79 -2.56 9.40
N ILE A 61 14.68 -3.19 9.81
CA ILE A 61 13.38 -3.08 9.13
C ILE A 61 12.92 -1.61 9.07
N GLU A 62 13.08 -0.85 10.15
CA GLU A 62 12.76 0.58 10.21
C GLU A 62 13.62 1.42 9.26
N GLN A 63 14.91 1.12 9.15
CA GLN A 63 15.82 1.81 8.22
C GLN A 63 15.49 1.49 6.76
N LEU A 64 15.28 0.21 6.42
CA LEU A 64 14.89 -0.22 5.08
C LEU A 64 13.56 0.40 4.64
N PHE A 65 12.54 0.38 5.51
CA PHE A 65 11.22 0.93 5.20
C PHE A 65 11.25 2.47 5.09
N GLY A 66 12.00 3.15 5.97
CA GLY A 66 12.25 4.59 5.87
C GLY A 66 12.98 4.98 4.58
N GLU A 67 13.97 4.19 4.15
CA GLU A 67 14.69 4.40 2.90
C GLU A 67 13.75 4.26 1.69
N ALA A 68 12.92 3.23 1.63
CA ALA A 68 11.95 3.04 0.54
C ALA A 68 10.96 4.22 0.40
N ILE A 69 10.44 4.73 1.52
CA ILE A 69 9.56 5.92 1.53
C ILE A 69 10.32 7.16 1.02
N LEU A 70 11.56 7.37 1.44
CA LEU A 70 12.40 8.48 0.98
C LEU A 70 12.73 8.38 -0.52
N ARG A 71 12.87 7.16 -1.06
CA ARG A 71 13.14 6.94 -2.49
C ARG A 71 11.92 7.30 -3.35
N TRP A 72 10.69 7.08 -2.88
CA TRP A 72 9.47 7.63 -3.49
C TRP A 72 9.38 9.16 -3.36
N GLY A 73 9.72 9.71 -2.19
CA GLY A 73 9.78 11.17 -1.95
C GLY A 73 8.43 11.86 -2.15
N GLU A 74 8.41 12.99 -2.86
CA GLU A 74 7.17 13.75 -3.14
C GLU A 74 6.13 13.02 -4.00
N ALA A 75 6.43 11.82 -4.51
CA ALA A 75 5.44 10.98 -5.20
C ALA A 75 4.62 10.10 -4.24
N ALA A 76 5.04 9.94 -2.98
CA ALA A 76 4.30 9.17 -1.99
C ALA A 76 2.97 9.88 -1.65
N PRO A 77 1.79 9.28 -1.95
CA PRO A 77 0.49 9.93 -1.78
C PRO A 77 0.01 9.95 -0.32
N VAL A 78 0.66 9.17 0.56
CA VAL A 78 0.32 9.07 1.98
C VAL A 78 1.56 9.22 2.85
N LYS A 79 1.36 9.73 4.06
CA LYS A 79 2.39 9.78 5.10
C LYS A 79 2.37 8.48 5.92
N PHE A 80 3.47 8.18 6.60
CA PHE A 80 3.57 7.03 7.50
C PHE A 80 3.94 7.49 8.91
N THR A 81 3.31 6.93 9.94
CA THR A 81 3.62 7.22 11.35
C THR A 81 3.69 5.92 12.14
N LYS A 82 4.80 5.69 12.85
CA LYS A 82 4.96 4.51 13.70
C LYS A 82 4.17 4.68 15.00
N GLN A 83 3.22 3.80 15.28
CA GLN A 83 2.33 3.87 16.46
C GLN A 83 1.96 2.46 16.95
N SER A 84 2.20 2.19 18.24
CA SER A 84 2.02 0.87 18.86
C SER A 84 0.56 0.43 19.00
N ASP A 85 -0.34 1.36 19.33
CA ASP A 85 -1.61 1.01 19.97
C ASP A 85 -2.75 0.81 18.94
N LEU A 86 -2.98 1.83 18.11
CA LEU A 86 -3.95 1.83 17.02
C LEU A 86 -3.22 2.04 15.70
N TRP A 87 -3.30 1.03 14.84
CA TRP A 87 -2.53 0.87 13.62
C TRP A 87 -3.42 0.36 12.48
N ASP A 88 -3.02 0.66 11.25
CA ASP A 88 -3.66 0.24 10.01
C ASP A 88 -2.93 -0.97 9.38
N PHE A 89 -1.60 -1.07 9.53
CA PHE A 89 -0.86 -2.30 9.21
C PHE A 89 0.28 -2.63 10.19
N GLU A 90 0.69 -3.88 10.23
CA GLU A 90 1.90 -4.35 10.90
C GLU A 90 2.96 -4.78 9.89
N VAL A 91 4.24 -4.48 10.14
CA VAL A 91 5.34 -5.19 9.47
C VAL A 91 5.59 -6.49 10.23
N VAL A 92 5.63 -7.61 9.50
CA VAL A 92 5.62 -8.97 10.06
C VAL A 92 6.73 -9.80 9.42
N MET A 93 7.64 -10.29 10.24
CA MET A 93 8.72 -11.15 9.78
C MET A 93 8.28 -12.62 9.72
N ARG A 94 8.60 -13.32 8.64
CA ARG A 94 8.40 -14.78 8.52
C ARG A 94 9.57 -15.52 9.15
N ASN A 95 9.27 -16.68 9.74
CA ASN A 95 10.25 -17.54 10.41
C ASN A 95 10.97 -18.52 9.47
N ALA A 96 10.58 -18.56 8.20
CA ALA A 96 11.16 -19.41 7.15
C ALA A 96 11.04 -18.72 5.79
N ASP A 97 11.89 -19.12 4.85
CA ASP A 97 11.80 -18.74 3.44
C ASP A 97 10.59 -19.41 2.77
N ASP A 98 10.09 -18.78 1.71
CA ASP A 98 9.01 -19.29 0.88
C ASP A 98 9.50 -19.30 -0.57
N CYS A 99 9.86 -20.51 -1.03
CA CYS A 99 10.59 -20.75 -2.26
C CYS A 99 10.03 -21.97 -2.98
N ASP A 100 9.80 -21.84 -4.28
CA ASP A 100 9.53 -22.96 -5.18
C ASP A 100 10.51 -22.97 -6.37
N VAL A 101 10.26 -23.82 -7.36
CA VAL A 101 11.11 -23.98 -8.56
C VAL A 101 11.24 -22.71 -9.41
N ASN A 102 10.36 -21.72 -9.21
CA ASN A 102 10.36 -20.43 -9.90
C ASN A 102 11.00 -19.30 -9.06
N GLY A 103 11.58 -19.63 -7.90
CA GLY A 103 12.24 -18.67 -7.00
C GLY A 103 11.46 -18.41 -5.71
N CYS A 104 11.90 -17.41 -4.96
CA CYS A 104 11.44 -17.14 -3.59
C CYS A 104 10.69 -15.82 -3.48
N VAL A 105 9.60 -15.82 -2.71
CA VAL A 105 8.93 -14.59 -2.25
C VAL A 105 9.88 -13.83 -1.34
N LEU A 106 10.05 -12.52 -1.56
CA LEU A 106 10.87 -11.66 -0.71
C LEU A 106 10.01 -10.87 0.28
N ALA A 107 8.88 -10.36 -0.20
CA ALA A 107 7.87 -9.69 0.61
C ALA A 107 6.46 -9.85 0.00
N SER A 108 5.46 -9.38 0.73
CA SER A 108 4.06 -9.32 0.35
C SER A 108 3.38 -8.19 1.15
N SER A 109 2.44 -7.50 0.54
CA SER A 109 1.86 -6.24 1.01
C SER A 109 0.34 -6.26 0.86
N PHE A 110 -0.28 -5.09 0.72
CA PHE A 110 -1.73 -4.91 0.65
C PHE A 110 -2.08 -3.68 -0.20
N PHE A 111 -3.30 -3.67 -0.75
CA PHE A 111 -3.84 -2.54 -1.50
C PHE A 111 -4.67 -1.59 -0.61
N PRO A 112 -4.99 -0.36 -1.05
CA PRO A 112 -5.80 0.57 -0.28
C PRO A 112 -7.21 0.04 0.04
N ASP A 113 -7.56 -0.05 1.32
CA ASP A 113 -8.94 -0.24 1.81
C ASP A 113 -9.12 0.35 3.23
N ALA A 114 -10.14 -0.08 3.99
CA ALA A 114 -10.40 0.33 5.37
C ALA A 114 -10.11 -0.77 6.43
N GLY A 115 -9.40 -1.83 6.04
CA GLY A 115 -9.04 -3.00 6.84
C GLY A 115 -7.74 -2.84 7.62
N ARG A 116 -7.30 -3.95 8.26
CA ARG A 116 -6.01 -4.03 8.96
C ARG A 116 -5.11 -5.10 8.37
N HIS A 117 -3.93 -4.68 7.95
CA HIS A 117 -3.08 -5.44 7.03
C HIS A 117 -1.71 -5.81 7.59
N GLN A 118 -0.93 -6.53 6.78
CA GLN A 118 0.43 -6.94 7.08
C GLN A 118 1.33 -6.62 5.89
N LEU A 119 2.45 -5.96 6.14
CA LEU A 119 3.61 -5.97 5.24
C LEU A 119 4.51 -7.13 5.69
N ILE A 120 4.46 -8.23 4.95
CA ILE A 120 5.11 -9.49 5.29
C ILE A 120 6.51 -9.52 4.66
N LEU A 121 7.53 -9.78 5.46
CA LEU A 121 8.93 -9.89 5.02
C LEU A 121 9.44 -11.31 5.23
N TYR A 122 10.16 -11.87 4.24
CA TYR A 122 10.72 -13.21 4.28
C TYR A 122 12.24 -13.18 4.51
N PRO A 123 12.86 -14.17 5.21
CA PRO A 123 14.29 -14.13 5.52
C PRO A 123 15.19 -14.02 4.28
N LYS A 124 14.75 -14.59 3.15
CA LYS A 124 15.39 -14.49 1.84
C LYS A 124 15.67 -13.05 1.39
N MET A 125 14.81 -12.09 1.73
CA MET A 125 14.98 -10.67 1.43
C MET A 125 16.30 -10.15 2.02
N PHE A 126 16.57 -10.44 3.29
CA PHE A 126 17.81 -10.04 3.99
C PHE A 126 19.07 -10.78 3.50
N SER A 127 18.93 -11.79 2.63
CA SER A 127 20.06 -12.42 1.91
C SER A 127 20.39 -11.77 0.57
N GLN A 128 19.61 -10.76 0.13
CA GLN A 128 19.87 -9.99 -1.09
C GLN A 128 20.86 -8.83 -0.84
N PRO A 129 21.49 -8.27 -1.89
CA PRO A 129 22.21 -7.00 -1.80
C PRO A 129 21.30 -5.86 -1.29
N ARG A 130 21.88 -4.84 -0.65
CA ARG A 130 21.11 -3.73 -0.03
C ARG A 130 20.13 -3.06 -1.00
N GLU A 131 20.52 -2.80 -2.24
CA GLU A 131 19.62 -2.11 -3.18
C GLU A 131 18.38 -2.96 -3.50
N GLU A 132 18.50 -4.28 -3.76
CA GLU A 132 17.34 -5.18 -3.96
C GLU A 132 16.47 -5.29 -2.69
N GLN A 133 17.04 -5.18 -1.47
CA GLN A 133 16.24 -5.09 -0.23
C GLN A 133 15.40 -3.80 -0.19
N VAL A 134 16.00 -2.67 -0.60
CA VAL A 134 15.32 -1.37 -0.64
C VAL A 134 14.29 -1.35 -1.77
N GLU A 135 14.64 -1.78 -2.98
CA GLU A 135 13.74 -1.90 -4.15
C GLU A 135 12.57 -2.83 -3.86
N THR A 136 12.76 -3.93 -3.12
CA THR A 136 11.65 -4.75 -2.61
C THR A 136 10.66 -3.91 -1.80
N LEU A 137 11.11 -3.09 -0.85
CA LEU A 137 10.19 -2.25 -0.08
C LEU A 137 9.63 -1.05 -0.86
N ILE A 138 10.31 -0.56 -1.90
CA ILE A 138 9.74 0.44 -2.82
C ILE A 138 8.59 -0.19 -3.63
N HIS A 139 8.75 -1.43 -4.10
CA HIS A 139 7.71 -2.21 -4.79
C HIS A 139 6.50 -2.48 -3.87
N GLU A 140 6.74 -3.02 -2.66
CA GLU A 140 5.67 -3.28 -1.69
C GLU A 140 4.94 -2.00 -1.24
N THR A 141 5.62 -0.85 -1.16
CA THR A 141 4.96 0.44 -0.90
C THR A 141 4.21 0.97 -2.12
N GLY A 142 4.61 0.62 -3.34
CA GLY A 142 3.81 0.82 -4.55
C GLY A 142 2.44 0.14 -4.47
N HIS A 143 2.38 -1.10 -3.97
CA HIS A 143 1.11 -1.78 -3.67
C HIS A 143 0.27 -1.05 -2.61
N ILE A 144 0.90 -0.58 -1.52
CA ILE A 144 0.24 0.26 -0.50
C ILE A 144 -0.33 1.54 -1.14
N PHE A 145 0.27 2.06 -2.20
CA PHE A 145 -0.24 3.21 -2.96
C PHE A 145 -1.29 2.85 -4.02
N GLY A 146 -1.62 1.57 -4.22
CA GLY A 146 -2.64 1.08 -5.15
C GLY A 146 -2.11 0.52 -6.48
N LEU A 147 -0.80 0.61 -6.73
CA LEU A 147 -0.18 0.13 -7.96
C LEU A 147 -0.14 -1.41 -7.98
N ARG A 148 -0.62 -2.02 -9.07
CA ARG A 148 -0.45 -3.45 -9.37
C ARG A 148 0.81 -3.67 -10.19
N HIS A 149 1.19 -4.94 -10.34
CA HIS A 149 2.34 -5.30 -11.15
C HIS A 149 2.22 -4.85 -12.61
N PHE A 150 3.35 -4.53 -13.23
CA PHE A 150 3.50 -4.20 -14.66
C PHE A 150 2.71 -5.18 -15.56
N PHE A 151 2.87 -6.48 -15.32
CA PHE A 151 2.28 -7.56 -16.13
C PHE A 151 0.84 -7.94 -15.74
N ALA A 152 0.19 -7.26 -14.78
CA ALA A 152 -1.04 -7.74 -14.17
C ALA A 152 -2.21 -7.94 -15.17
N GLN A 153 -2.37 -7.07 -16.16
CA GLN A 153 -3.39 -7.26 -17.22
C GLN A 153 -3.15 -8.49 -18.13
N VAL A 154 -1.94 -9.07 -18.11
CA VAL A 154 -1.53 -10.19 -18.99
C VAL A 154 -1.40 -11.51 -18.23
N SER A 155 -0.87 -11.50 -17.01
CA SER A 155 -0.64 -12.71 -16.20
C SER A 155 -1.45 -12.78 -14.90
N GLU A 156 -2.11 -11.71 -14.48
CA GLU A 156 -3.01 -11.66 -13.32
C GLU A 156 -4.47 -11.40 -13.73
N SER A 157 -4.83 -11.67 -14.99
CA SER A 157 -6.11 -11.28 -15.60
C SER A 157 -7.39 -11.88 -14.97
N ALA A 158 -7.26 -12.64 -13.89
CA ALA A 158 -8.35 -13.00 -12.98
C ALA A 158 -8.79 -11.81 -12.08
N PHE A 159 -7.92 -10.83 -11.88
CA PHE A 159 -8.15 -9.63 -11.07
C PHE A 159 -8.31 -8.41 -11.98
N PRO A 160 -9.46 -7.69 -11.92
CA PRO A 160 -9.63 -6.48 -12.71
C PRO A 160 -8.59 -5.43 -12.32
N SER A 161 -7.98 -4.82 -13.33
CA SER A 161 -6.89 -3.87 -13.14
C SER A 161 -6.81 -2.91 -14.32
N GLN A 162 -6.44 -1.65 -14.05
CA GLN A 162 -6.55 -0.57 -15.04
C GLN A 162 -5.24 0.15 -15.32
N VAL A 163 -5.15 0.61 -16.57
CA VAL A 163 -4.02 1.30 -17.19
C VAL A 163 -4.06 2.79 -16.87
N PHE A 164 -2.97 3.35 -16.35
CA PHE A 164 -2.80 4.80 -16.17
C PHE A 164 -1.35 5.26 -16.31
N GLY A 165 -1.09 6.21 -17.22
CA GLY A 165 0.24 6.79 -17.37
C GLY A 165 1.17 5.93 -18.20
N THR A 166 2.46 5.93 -17.87
CA THR A 166 3.53 5.33 -18.68
C THR A 166 3.74 3.85 -18.31
N HIS A 167 3.86 2.95 -19.30
CA HIS A 167 4.66 1.74 -19.10
C HIS A 167 6.09 2.01 -19.53
N SER A 168 7.02 1.55 -18.73
CA SER A 168 8.31 1.08 -19.21
C SER A 168 8.51 -0.32 -18.63
N LYS A 169 9.15 -1.22 -19.39
CA LYS A 169 9.59 -2.52 -18.89
C LYS A 169 10.42 -2.35 -17.62
N PHE A 170 11.21 -1.28 -17.57
CA PHE A 170 11.82 -0.77 -16.35
C PHE A 170 10.77 0.05 -15.60
N SER A 171 10.24 -0.52 -14.53
CA SER A 171 9.30 0.09 -13.59
C SER A 171 9.46 -0.65 -12.28
N ILE A 172 9.36 0.04 -11.14
CA ILE A 172 9.48 -0.63 -9.84
C ILE A 172 8.45 -1.74 -9.66
N MET A 173 7.28 -1.66 -10.31
CA MET A 173 6.21 -2.66 -10.24
C MET A 173 6.44 -3.89 -11.14
N ASN A 174 7.63 -4.05 -11.72
CA ASN A 174 8.03 -5.27 -12.44
C ASN A 174 8.88 -6.19 -11.53
N TYR A 175 9.45 -7.28 -12.07
CA TYR A 175 10.27 -8.24 -11.33
C TYR A 175 11.72 -8.33 -11.83
N GLY A 176 12.63 -8.71 -10.92
CA GLY A 176 14.04 -8.97 -11.23
C GLY A 176 14.79 -7.72 -11.67
N ALA A 177 15.73 -7.86 -12.61
CA ALA A 177 16.58 -6.75 -13.08
C ALA A 177 15.84 -5.62 -13.83
N ASP A 178 14.52 -5.77 -14.03
CA ASP A 178 13.63 -4.75 -14.59
C ASP A 178 12.88 -3.94 -13.50
N SER A 179 12.98 -4.37 -12.23
CA SER A 179 12.27 -3.81 -11.07
C SER A 179 12.95 -2.55 -10.50
N VAL A 180 13.10 -1.52 -11.32
CA VAL A 180 13.88 -0.30 -10.98
C VAL A 180 12.95 0.91 -10.84
N LEU A 181 13.11 1.69 -9.76
CA LEU A 181 12.32 2.90 -9.53
C LEU A 181 12.71 4.05 -10.47
N THR A 182 11.87 4.28 -11.47
CA THR A 182 12.08 5.28 -12.52
C THR A 182 11.61 6.69 -12.13
N GLY A 183 11.84 7.66 -13.03
CA GLY A 183 11.17 8.96 -12.97
C GLY A 183 9.67 8.87 -13.30
N ASP A 184 9.29 7.94 -14.19
CA ASP A 184 7.93 7.79 -14.69
C ASP A 184 7.01 7.20 -13.62
N ASP A 185 7.46 6.17 -12.89
CA ASP A 185 6.75 5.61 -11.71
C ASP A 185 6.33 6.72 -10.74
N LYS A 186 7.24 7.67 -10.47
CA LYS A 186 7.01 8.80 -9.55
C LYS A 186 6.11 9.86 -10.18
N ALA A 187 6.33 10.19 -11.44
CA ALA A 187 5.58 11.22 -12.15
C ALA A 187 4.11 10.83 -12.33
N ASP A 188 3.84 9.60 -12.76
CA ASP A 188 2.48 9.12 -12.98
C ASP A 188 1.75 8.78 -11.68
N LEU A 189 2.42 8.25 -10.63
CA LEU A 189 1.80 8.11 -9.30
C LEU A 189 1.38 9.48 -8.73
N LYS A 190 2.26 10.48 -8.79
CA LYS A 190 1.97 11.85 -8.31
C LYS A 190 0.86 12.52 -9.13
N LYS A 191 0.80 12.25 -10.44
CA LYS A 191 -0.24 12.74 -11.36
C LYS A 191 -1.59 12.06 -11.12
N LEU A 192 -1.62 10.74 -10.92
CA LEU A 192 -2.80 9.94 -10.60
C LEU A 192 -3.51 10.51 -9.37
N TYR A 193 -2.81 10.58 -8.24
CA TYR A 193 -3.38 11.07 -6.99
C TYR A 193 -3.77 12.55 -7.06
N ARG A 194 -2.96 13.41 -7.68
CA ARG A 194 -3.31 14.83 -7.87
C ARG A 194 -4.60 15.02 -8.67
N MET A 195 -4.74 14.32 -9.81
CA MET A 195 -5.94 14.44 -10.65
C MET A 195 -7.17 13.82 -10.00
N ALA A 196 -7.00 12.71 -9.26
CA ALA A 196 -8.07 12.11 -8.50
C ALA A 196 -8.57 13.06 -7.39
N TRP A 197 -7.68 13.58 -6.54
CA TRP A 197 -8.05 14.48 -5.44
C TRP A 197 -8.66 15.80 -5.92
N ALA A 198 -8.21 16.33 -7.07
CA ALA A 198 -8.83 17.50 -7.71
C ALA A 198 -10.23 17.25 -8.27
N GLY A 199 -10.61 15.98 -8.49
CA GLY A 199 -11.84 15.60 -9.20
C GLY A 199 -11.72 15.61 -10.73
N ASP A 200 -10.54 15.92 -11.27
CA ASP A 200 -10.23 15.87 -12.70
C ASP A 200 -10.25 14.44 -13.27
N LEU A 201 -10.05 13.43 -12.40
CA LEU A 201 -10.04 12.01 -12.73
C LEU A 201 -10.97 11.24 -11.78
N THR A 202 -12.20 11.01 -12.22
CA THR A 202 -13.22 10.24 -11.47
C THR A 202 -13.26 8.77 -11.82
N GLU A 203 -12.69 8.38 -12.97
CA GLU A 203 -12.63 7.01 -13.47
C GLU A 203 -11.41 6.81 -14.38
N ILE A 204 -11.02 5.55 -14.57
CA ILE A 204 -10.02 5.12 -15.56
C ILE A 204 -10.66 4.02 -16.40
N ASN A 205 -10.76 4.23 -17.72
CA ASN A 205 -11.38 3.31 -18.68
C ASN A 205 -12.78 2.80 -18.23
N GLY A 206 -13.67 3.70 -17.77
CA GLY A 206 -14.99 3.33 -17.26
C GLY A 206 -15.01 2.65 -15.88
N THR A 207 -13.85 2.50 -15.23
CA THR A 207 -13.75 1.96 -13.86
C THR A 207 -13.64 3.11 -12.87
N PRO A 208 -14.66 3.36 -12.02
CA PRO A 208 -14.70 4.52 -11.13
C PRO A 208 -13.61 4.44 -10.05
N ILE A 209 -13.05 5.59 -9.70
CA ILE A 209 -12.16 5.76 -8.54
C ILE A 209 -13.02 5.98 -7.29
N LYS A 210 -12.62 5.40 -6.15
CA LYS A 210 -13.19 5.71 -4.84
C LYS A 210 -12.09 5.96 -3.82
N PHE A 211 -12.29 6.95 -2.97
CA PHE A 211 -11.39 7.23 -1.86
C PHE A 211 -11.69 6.36 -0.65
N VAL A 212 -10.71 5.57 -0.25
CA VAL A 212 -10.70 4.80 0.99
C VAL A 212 -9.99 5.58 2.11
N ARG A 213 -10.24 5.19 3.36
CA ARG A 213 -9.60 5.79 4.54
C ARG A 213 -9.11 4.69 5.48
N PRO A 214 -7.99 4.89 6.19
CA PRO A 214 -7.39 3.84 7.01
C PRO A 214 -8.26 3.45 8.20
N PHE A 215 -8.14 2.20 8.64
CA PHE A 215 -8.93 1.61 9.73
C PHE A 215 -9.03 2.49 10.98
N HIS A 216 -7.95 3.13 11.42
CA HIS A 216 -7.97 3.95 12.63
C HIS A 216 -8.98 5.11 12.56
N THR A 217 -9.19 5.68 11.36
CA THR A 217 -10.10 6.82 11.16
C THR A 217 -11.58 6.43 11.31
N VAL A 218 -11.90 5.16 11.06
CA VAL A 218 -13.28 4.64 11.09
C VAL A 218 -13.87 4.70 12.51
N GLY A 219 -13.05 4.43 13.54
CA GLY A 219 -13.44 4.58 14.94
C GLY A 219 -13.49 6.03 15.43
N GLU A 220 -12.54 6.86 14.98
CA GLU A 220 -12.45 8.28 15.34
C GLU A 220 -13.67 9.07 14.80
N ALA A 221 -14.14 8.76 13.59
CA ALA A 221 -15.33 9.38 12.98
C ALA A 221 -16.62 9.12 13.78
N ALA A 222 -16.85 7.86 14.20
CA ALA A 222 -18.02 7.52 15.03
C ALA A 222 -18.00 8.24 16.39
N THR A 223 -16.81 8.39 16.98
CA THR A 223 -16.62 9.05 18.28
C THR A 223 -16.85 10.56 18.18
N SER A 224 -16.36 11.19 17.10
CA SER A 224 -16.53 12.63 16.83
C SER A 224 -18.00 12.99 16.55
N GLY A 225 -18.73 12.15 15.80
CA GLY A 225 -20.16 12.33 15.56
C GLY A 225 -20.99 12.32 16.85
N LEU A 226 -20.66 11.43 17.79
CA LEU A 226 -21.33 11.34 19.08
C LEU A 226 -21.11 12.60 19.95
N LEU A 227 -19.88 13.13 19.97
CA LEU A 227 -19.53 14.37 20.68
C LEU A 227 -20.23 15.61 20.09
N ALA A 228 -20.30 15.70 18.76
CA ALA A 228 -21.04 16.78 18.07
C ALA A 228 -22.54 16.74 18.41
N ALA A 229 -23.16 15.56 18.39
CA ALA A 229 -24.57 15.37 18.76
C ALA A 229 -24.85 15.77 20.22
N GLN A 230 -23.98 15.39 21.17
CA GLN A 230 -24.12 15.79 22.58
C GLN A 230 -23.97 17.30 22.79
N THR A 231 -23.12 17.96 22.00
CA THR A 231 -22.91 19.41 22.07
C THR A 231 -24.14 20.16 21.53
N LEU A 232 -24.70 19.71 20.41
CA LEU A 232 -25.96 20.23 19.84
C LEU A 232 -27.16 20.01 20.77
N ALA A 233 -27.21 18.88 21.48
CA ALA A 233 -28.26 18.62 22.47
C ALA A 233 -28.20 19.61 23.65
N ARG A 234 -27.00 19.90 24.18
CA ARG A 234 -26.82 20.89 25.25
C ARG A 234 -27.18 22.32 24.84
N ALA A 235 -26.97 22.67 23.56
CA ALA A 235 -27.34 23.99 23.03
C ALA A 235 -28.85 24.24 22.87
N ARG A 236 -29.70 23.21 23.05
CA ARG A 236 -31.17 23.30 22.87
C ARG A 236 -32.00 23.37 24.15
N LEU A 237 -31.36 23.42 25.33
CA LEU A 237 -32.07 23.59 26.61
C LEU A 237 -32.33 25.09 26.89
N PRO A 238 -33.58 25.58 26.86
CA PRO A 238 -33.87 26.96 27.24
C PRO A 238 -33.62 27.16 28.74
N ARG A 239 -33.01 28.30 29.11
CA ARG A 239 -32.95 28.73 30.51
C ARG A 239 -34.36 29.04 31.01
N MET A 240 -34.96 28.14 31.79
CA MET A 240 -36.06 28.53 32.67
C MET A 240 -35.52 29.53 33.71
N HIS A 241 -36.04 30.75 33.70
CA HIS A 241 -35.96 31.62 34.87
C HIS A 241 -37.04 31.17 35.85
N LEU A 242 -36.61 30.79 37.05
CA LEU A 242 -37.47 30.73 38.22
C LEU A 242 -37.55 32.13 38.81
N GLY A 243 -38.77 32.61 39.05
CA GLY A 243 -39.08 33.80 39.86
C GLY A 243 -39.85 33.39 41.11
#